data_AF-D4CWZ9-F1
#
_entry.id   AF-D4CWZ9-F1
#
_cell.length_a   1.000
_cell.length_b   1.000
_cell.length_c   1.000
_cell.angle_alpha   90.00
_cell.angle_beta   90.00
_cell.angle_gamma   90.00
#
_symmetry.space_group_name_H-M   'P 1'
#
loop_
_entity.id
_entity.type
_entity.pdbx_description
1 polymer ?
#
loop_
_entity_poly.entity_id
_entity_poly.type
_entity_poly.pdbx_seq_one_letter_code
_entity_poly.pdbx_strand_id
1 'polypeptide(L)'
;MKNGILKRTAKSIHNDQSYPTLVQFGNNIFMQEGKFSIELDYSKIIKIYYLKYSYLLMFTNSNGIMVKYDSFTKGNFEDFKEFIKENCKKAKIIVKNKNYIFGL
;
A
#
# COMPACT_ATOMS: atom_id res chain seq x y z
N MET A 1 13.66 -20.16 1.43
CA MET A 1 12.97 -18.88 1.12
C MET A 1 11.46 -19.11 1.11
N LYS A 2 10.69 -18.54 2.04
CA LYS A 2 9.21 -18.62 2.06
C LYS A 2 8.63 -17.29 1.58
N ASN A 3 8.43 -17.19 0.26
CA ASN A 3 7.62 -16.12 -0.35
C ASN A 3 6.15 -16.58 -0.39
N GLY A 4 5.22 -15.74 0.04
CA GLY A 4 3.83 -15.84 -0.46
C GLY A 4 2.68 -15.98 0.54
N ILE A 5 2.60 -15.13 1.56
CA ILE A 5 1.35 -15.04 2.36
C ILE A 5 0.31 -14.14 1.67
N LEU A 6 0.68 -13.20 0.80
CA LEU A 6 -0.27 -12.37 0.03
C LEU A 6 -0.80 -13.02 -1.27
N LYS A 7 -0.09 -14.02 -1.84
CA LYS A 7 -0.48 -14.62 -3.12
C LYS A 7 -1.61 -15.66 -3.01
N ARG A 8 -1.82 -16.25 -1.82
CA ARG A 8 -2.79 -17.35 -1.64
C ARG A 8 -4.23 -16.87 -1.48
N THR A 9 -4.46 -15.68 -0.93
CA THR A 9 -5.82 -15.17 -0.72
C THR A 9 -6.42 -14.55 -1.98
N ALA A 10 -5.64 -13.84 -2.81
CA ALA A 10 -6.16 -13.25 -4.06
C ALA A 10 -6.62 -14.31 -5.08
N LYS A 11 -5.88 -15.42 -5.22
CA LYS A 11 -6.23 -16.52 -6.16
C LYS A 11 -7.56 -17.18 -5.88
N SER A 12 -7.93 -17.34 -4.60
CA SER A 12 -9.21 -17.96 -4.22
C SER A 12 -10.42 -17.07 -4.55
N ILE A 13 -10.21 -15.75 -4.67
CA ILE A 13 -11.30 -14.79 -4.89
C ILE A 13 -11.60 -14.64 -6.39
N HIS A 14 -10.59 -14.87 -7.25
CA HIS A 14 -10.66 -14.58 -8.68
C HIS A 14 -10.59 -15.82 -9.58
N ASN A 15 -10.89 -17.01 -9.07
CA ASN A 15 -10.99 -18.24 -9.87
C ASN A 15 -9.72 -18.46 -10.74
N ASP A 16 -8.54 -18.29 -10.13
CA ASP A 16 -7.21 -18.34 -10.76
C ASP A 16 -6.88 -17.27 -11.83
N GLN A 17 -7.71 -16.24 -12.01
CA GLN A 17 -7.37 -15.07 -12.84
C GLN A 17 -6.69 -13.96 -12.02
N SER A 18 -5.66 -13.32 -12.59
CA SER A 18 -4.98 -12.17 -11.98
C SER A 18 -5.52 -10.89 -12.60
N TYR A 19 -6.23 -10.08 -11.83
CA TYR A 19 -6.68 -8.75 -12.27
C TYR A 19 -5.72 -7.68 -11.76
N PRO A 20 -5.49 -6.60 -12.50
CA PRO A 20 -4.75 -5.46 -11.97
C PRO A 20 -5.54 -4.83 -10.82
N THR A 21 -4.84 -4.48 -9.73
CA THR A 21 -5.40 -3.70 -8.64
C THR A 21 -5.27 -2.22 -8.96
N LEU A 22 -6.39 -1.51 -9.06
CA LEU A 22 -6.44 -0.06 -9.18
C LEU A 22 -6.62 0.55 -7.79
N VAL A 23 -5.77 1.51 -7.43
CA VAL A 23 -5.86 2.25 -6.17
C VAL A 23 -5.95 3.74 -6.47
N GLN A 24 -6.96 4.40 -5.92
CA GLN A 24 -7.19 5.83 -6.05
C GLN A 24 -7.18 6.49 -4.68
N PHE A 25 -6.40 7.56 -4.56
CA PHE A 25 -6.32 8.41 -3.38
C PHE A 25 -7.09 9.70 -3.67
N GLY A 26 -8.27 9.82 -3.08
CA GLY A 26 -9.12 11.02 -3.15
C GLY A 26 -9.64 11.36 -1.76
N ASN A 27 -10.94 11.68 -1.63
CA ASN A 27 -11.57 11.87 -0.32
C ASN A 27 -11.46 10.62 0.57
N ASN A 28 -11.53 9.45 -0.05
CA ASN A 28 -11.24 8.14 0.55
C ASN A 28 -10.19 7.42 -0.31
N ILE A 29 -9.66 6.32 0.23
CA ILE A 29 -8.84 5.37 -0.53
C ILE A 29 -9.79 4.35 -1.16
N PHE A 30 -9.89 4.38 -2.48
CA PHE A 30 -10.65 3.38 -3.24
C PHE A 30 -9.71 2.34 -3.84
N MET A 31 -10.04 1.07 -3.68
CA MET A 31 -9.31 -0.06 -4.24
C MET A 31 -10.26 -0.94 -5.05
N GLN A 32 -9.85 -1.32 -6.25
CA GLN A 32 -10.61 -2.23 -7.11
C GLN A 32 -9.70 -3.31 -7.69
N GLU A 33 -10.10 -4.57 -7.54
CA GLU A 33 -9.46 -5.74 -8.16
C GLU A 33 -10.55 -6.58 -8.85
N GLY A 34 -10.59 -6.51 -10.18
CA GLY A 34 -11.68 -7.12 -10.96
C GLY A 34 -13.07 -6.59 -10.54
N LYS A 35 -13.95 -7.48 -10.08
CA LYS A 35 -15.29 -7.14 -9.57
C LYS A 35 -15.30 -6.73 -8.09
N PHE A 36 -14.20 -6.94 -7.39
CA PHE A 36 -14.10 -6.62 -5.97
C PHE A 36 -13.68 -5.17 -5.79
N SER A 37 -14.33 -4.45 -4.87
CA SER A 37 -13.96 -3.10 -4.51
C SER A 37 -14.06 -2.87 -3.00
N ILE A 38 -13.18 -2.02 -2.49
CA ILE A 38 -13.15 -1.56 -1.10
C ILE A 38 -12.96 -0.05 -1.12
N GLU A 39 -13.69 0.63 -0.24
CA GLU A 39 -13.46 2.03 0.10
C GLU A 39 -13.01 2.14 1.56
N LEU A 40 -11.93 2.88 1.81
CA LEU A 40 -11.34 3.07 3.14
C LEU A 40 -11.17 4.56 3.44
N ASP A 41 -11.68 4.98 4.60
CA ASP A 41 -11.34 6.27 5.17
C ASP A 41 -9.91 6.27 5.71
N TYR A 42 -9.20 7.41 5.60
CA TYR A 42 -7.79 7.52 6.02
C TYR A 42 -7.58 7.29 7.52
N SER A 43 -8.60 7.48 8.37
CA SER A 43 -8.52 7.15 9.80
C SER A 43 -8.35 5.66 10.07
N LYS A 44 -8.64 4.80 9.09
CA LYS A 44 -8.40 3.35 9.16
C LYS A 44 -6.94 2.98 8.94
N ILE A 45 -6.10 3.89 8.44
CA ILE A 45 -4.66 3.65 8.35
C ILE A 45 -4.05 3.69 9.75
N ILE A 46 -3.58 2.53 10.22
CA ILE A 46 -3.05 2.37 11.57
C ILE A 46 -1.53 2.56 11.63
N LYS A 47 -0.80 2.22 10.56
CA LYS A 47 0.66 2.29 10.48
C LYS A 47 1.10 2.65 9.07
N ILE A 48 2.14 3.45 8.97
CA ILE A 48 2.81 3.72 7.70
C ILE A 48 4.28 3.38 7.83
N TYR A 49 4.77 2.48 6.97
CA TYR A 49 6.19 2.22 6.86
C TYR A 49 6.77 3.04 5.71
N TYR A 50 7.75 3.89 6.02
CA TYR A 50 8.57 4.54 5.01
C TYR A 50 9.75 3.63 4.70
N LEU A 51 9.75 3.04 3.50
CA LEU A 51 10.82 2.22 2.95
C LEU A 51 11.60 3.06 1.92
N LYS A 52 12.78 2.58 1.51
CA LYS A 52 13.67 3.30 0.59
C LYS A 52 13.00 3.71 -0.74
N TYR A 53 12.12 2.87 -1.26
CA TYR A 53 11.50 3.02 -2.59
C TYR A 53 9.97 2.86 -2.58
N SER A 54 9.37 2.81 -1.39
CA SER A 54 7.93 2.64 -1.30
C SER A 54 7.42 2.97 0.09
N TYR A 55 6.14 3.31 0.17
CA TYR A 55 5.40 3.38 1.42
C TYR A 55 4.49 2.16 1.55
N LEU A 56 4.32 1.66 2.77
CA LEU A 56 3.34 0.63 3.10
C LEU A 56 2.29 1.21 4.06
N LEU A 57 1.08 1.42 3.57
CA LEU A 57 -0.07 1.92 4.33
C LEU A 57 -0.86 0.74 4.90
N MET A 58 -0.70 0.45 6.18
CA MET A 58 -1.41 -0.66 6.84
C MET A 58 -2.76 -0.17 7.37
N PHE A 59 -3.84 -0.86 7.00
CA PHE A 59 -5.19 -0.62 7.54
C PHE A 59 -5.68 -1.75 8.46
N THR A 60 -4.97 -2.89 8.50
CA THR A 60 -5.07 -3.89 9.58
C THR A 60 -3.66 -4.34 9.97
N ASN A 61 -3.52 -5.26 10.93
CA ASN A 61 -2.21 -5.82 11.26
C ASN A 61 -1.62 -6.73 10.16
N SER A 62 -2.45 -7.24 9.24
CA SER A 62 -2.04 -8.17 8.18
C SER A 62 -2.17 -7.58 6.77
N ASN A 63 -2.94 -6.51 6.59
CA ASN A 63 -3.28 -5.96 5.28
C ASN A 63 -2.77 -4.52 5.15
N GLY A 64 -2.22 -4.23 3.97
CA GLY A 64 -1.77 -2.89 3.63
C GLY A 64 -1.56 -2.69 2.14
N ILE A 65 -1.47 -1.42 1.76
CA ILE A 65 -1.27 -0.97 0.38
C ILE A 65 0.19 -0.57 0.24
N MET A 66 0.91 -1.21 -0.70
CA MET A 66 2.27 -0.80 -1.04
C MET A 66 2.23 0.18 -2.21
N VAL A 67 2.77 1.37 -1.99
CA VAL A 67 2.85 2.44 -2.98
C VAL A 67 4.33 2.67 -3.30
N LYS A 68 4.76 2.29 -4.51
CA LYS A 68 6.12 2.58 -4.99
C LYS A 68 6.18 3.98 -5.57
N TYR A 69 7.35 4.62 -5.48
CA TYR A 69 7.54 6.01 -5.93
C TYR A 69 7.30 6.21 -7.44
N ASP A 70 7.52 5.17 -8.25
CA ASP A 70 7.49 5.21 -9.73
C ASP A 70 6.20 4.65 -10.34
N SER A 71 5.20 4.33 -9.53
CA SER A 71 4.02 3.56 -9.98
C SER A 71 2.75 4.40 -10.16
N PHE A 72 2.88 5.73 -10.26
CA PHE A 72 1.76 6.65 -10.39
C PHE A 72 1.37 6.84 -11.85
N THR A 73 0.11 6.54 -12.19
CA THR A 73 -0.48 6.89 -13.50
C THR A 73 -0.96 8.34 -13.53
N LYS A 74 -1.34 8.90 -12.39
CA LYS A 74 -1.75 10.30 -12.20
C LYS A 74 -1.15 10.84 -10.91
N GLY A 75 -0.70 12.09 -10.94
CA GLY A 75 0.04 12.71 -9.83
C GLY A 75 1.48 12.20 -9.74
N ASN A 76 2.16 12.55 -8.64
CA ASN A 76 3.53 12.12 -8.37
C ASN A 76 3.71 11.74 -6.88
N PHE A 77 4.85 11.14 -6.57
CA PHE A 77 5.13 10.63 -5.22
C PHE A 77 5.33 11.72 -4.16
N GLU A 78 5.86 12.89 -4.53
CA GLU A 78 6.07 13.98 -3.57
C GLU A 78 4.74 14.58 -3.10
N ASP A 79 3.82 14.84 -4.03
CA ASP A 79 2.46 15.29 -3.70
C ASP A 79 1.75 14.24 -2.83
N PHE A 80 1.89 12.96 -3.20
CA PHE A 80 1.31 11.85 -2.43
C PHE A 80 1.85 11.79 -1.00
N LYS A 81 3.15 12.06 -0.81
CA LYS A 81 3.79 12.02 0.51
C LYS A 81 3.27 13.11 1.43
N GLU A 82 3.09 14.33 0.92
CA GLU A 82 2.45 15.42 1.66
C GLU A 82 1.00 15.07 1.96
N PHE A 83 0.25 14.63 0.95
CA PHE A 83 -1.14 14.25 1.06
C PHE A 83 -1.40 13.17 2.13
N ILE A 84 -0.61 12.09 2.15
CA ILE A 84 -0.76 11.02 3.15
C ILE A 84 -0.38 11.52 4.55
N LYS A 85 0.64 12.36 4.67
CA LYS A 85 1.04 12.96 5.96
C LYS A 85 -0.10 13.79 6.54
N GLU A 86 -0.83 14.53 5.70
CA GLU A 86 -1.96 15.35 6.13
C GLU A 86 -3.21 14.54 6.46
N ASN A 87 -3.51 13.49 5.69
CA ASN A 87 -4.75 12.73 5.85
C ASN A 87 -4.64 11.61 6.91
N CYS A 88 -3.46 11.02 7.09
CA CYS A 88 -3.25 9.89 8.01
C CYS A 88 -2.69 10.33 9.38
N LYS A 89 -3.24 11.39 9.97
CA LYS A 89 -2.70 12.04 11.21
C LYS A 89 -2.57 11.09 12.41
N LYS A 90 -3.39 10.04 12.48
CA LYS A 90 -3.41 9.06 13.58
C LYS A 90 -2.51 7.85 13.34
N ALA A 91 -1.95 7.70 12.15
CA ALA A 91 -1.16 6.53 11.79
C ALA A 91 0.21 6.58 12.47
N LYS A 92 0.66 5.45 13.02
CA LYS A 92 2.02 5.33 13.55
C LYS A 92 3.02 5.27 12.40
N ILE A 93 3.92 6.25 12.32
CA ILE A 93 5.00 6.28 11.33
C ILE A 93 6.16 5.40 11.78
N ILE A 94 6.65 4.55 10.88
CA ILE A 94 7.80 3.67 11.10
C ILE A 94 8.78 3.86 9.94
N VAL A 95 9.92 4.48 10.22
CA VAL A 95 10.97 4.66 9.22
C VAL A 95 11.87 3.43 9.21
N LYS A 96 11.94 2.72 8.09
CA LYS A 96 12.87 1.60 7.91
C LYS A 96 14.05 2.04 7.05
N ASN A 97 14.97 2.78 7.68
CA ASN A 97 16.32 2.89 7.16
C ASN A 97 17.12 1.68 7.62
N LYS A 98 17.37 0.76 6.71
CA LYS A 98 18.43 -0.24 6.92
C LYS A 98 19.53 0.06 5.92
N ASN A 99 20.70 0.39 6.46
CA ASN A 99 21.98 0.15 5.81
C ASN A 99 22.00 -1.32 5.37
N TYR A 100 21.57 -1.58 4.14
CA TYR A 100 21.83 -2.85 3.49
C TYR A 100 23.22 -2.71 2.91
N ILE A 101 24.22 -3.07 3.71
CA ILE A 101 25.46 -3.59 3.16
C ILE A 101 25.01 -4.74 2.26
N PHE A 102 25.19 -4.59 0.95
CA PHE A 102 25.20 -5.72 0.04
C PHE A 102 26.41 -6.57 0.45
N GLY A 103 26.19 -7.41 1.45
CA GLY A 103 27.16 -8.41 1.85
C GLY A 103 27.10 -9.54 0.85
N LEU A 104 28.09 -9.51 -0.06
CA LEU A 104 28.54 -10.58 -0.97
C LEU A 104 27.61 -10.91 -2.14
#